data_AF-A0A2W4IGK8-F1
#
_entry.id   AF-A0A2W4IGK8-F1
#
_cell.length_a   1.000
_cell.length_b   1.000
_cell.length_c   1.000
_cell.angle_alpha   90.00
_cell.angle_beta   90.00
_cell.angle_gamma   90.00
#
_symmetry.space_group_name_H-M   'P 1'
#
loop_
_entity.id
_entity.type
_entity.pdbx_description
1 polymer ?
#
loop_
_entity_poly.entity_id
_entity_poly.type
_entity_poly.pdbx_seq_one_letter_code
_entity_poly.pdbx_strand_id
1 'polypeptide(L)'
;MSTKVLNNEKIVKSFEEILISLSEKEKNVIERRVGLRGEKETLQSIGSSFSPTITRERVRQIEESGIKKIGRIIKASILTDIQNAGLNFLKINGGLASRDSLVNYLIKELNLEKNINTSILETIMQSDFDIFKSKQKLGCKIYFYLSNVSKFNIDAIHKEALRILKKKKDVIERKELFSMISENLRDVKGITTELINSVLEIFDDIIYGENDLVGLTKWKILNPKTLKDKAVYILKKEGTPMHFVDISNKIIEYLEENVKVNTIHNELIRNEDFVLIGRGIYALKEWGFKPGTVLDMITSILEKKAEPMSTEDIIKEVLKIRNVKDTTIYMNLQNRKVIERVGRNYYQLKK
;
A
#
# COMPACT_ATOMS: atom_id res chain seq x y z
N MET A 1 -13.56 -35.28 -27.62
CA MET A 1 -12.44 -35.62 -26.71
C MET A 1 -12.83 -35.17 -25.32
N SER A 2 -12.97 -36.09 -24.37
CA SER A 2 -13.38 -35.79 -23.00
C SER A 2 -12.30 -34.94 -22.34
N THR A 3 -12.57 -33.65 -22.14
CA THR A 3 -11.73 -32.74 -21.35
C THR A 3 -11.60 -33.37 -19.97
N LYS A 4 -10.43 -33.92 -19.64
CA LYS A 4 -10.19 -34.51 -18.32
C LYS A 4 -10.31 -33.37 -17.29
N VAL A 5 -11.47 -33.26 -16.67
CA VAL A 5 -11.69 -32.27 -15.60
C VAL A 5 -10.76 -32.63 -14.44
N LEU A 6 -9.77 -31.78 -14.19
CA LEU A 6 -8.97 -31.79 -12.97
C LEU A 6 -9.89 -31.48 -11.79
N ASN A 7 -9.74 -32.24 -10.71
CA ASN A 7 -10.39 -31.97 -9.44
C ASN A 7 -9.39 -32.23 -8.31
N ASN A 8 -9.73 -31.82 -7.09
CA ASN A 8 -8.82 -31.89 -5.94
C ASN A 8 -8.31 -33.30 -5.69
N GLU A 9 -9.18 -34.31 -5.71
CA GLU A 9 -8.82 -35.71 -5.49
C GLU A 9 -7.84 -36.24 -6.54
N LYS A 10 -8.07 -35.97 -7.83
CA LYS A 10 -7.16 -36.37 -8.91
C LYS A 10 -5.81 -35.70 -8.79
N ILE A 11 -5.77 -34.44 -8.37
CA ILE A 11 -4.51 -33.71 -8.15
C ILE A 11 -3.71 -34.37 -7.03
N VAL A 12 -4.34 -34.58 -5.88
CA VAL A 12 -3.69 -35.21 -4.71
C VAL A 12 -3.22 -36.61 -5.05
N LYS A 13 -4.07 -37.44 -5.65
CA LYS A 13 -3.74 -38.81 -6.05
C LYS A 13 -2.59 -38.85 -7.07
N SER A 14 -2.64 -38.02 -8.11
CA SER A 14 -1.57 -37.97 -9.10
C SER A 14 -0.25 -37.47 -8.48
N PHE A 15 -0.32 -36.53 -7.54
CA PHE A 15 0.86 -36.07 -6.80
C PHE A 15 1.45 -37.19 -5.94
N GLU A 16 0.62 -37.94 -5.21
CA GLU A 16 1.03 -39.11 -4.42
C GLU A 16 1.68 -40.20 -5.28
N GLU A 17 1.11 -40.51 -6.45
CA GLU A 17 1.68 -41.46 -7.41
C GLU A 17 3.08 -41.04 -7.86
N ILE A 18 3.30 -39.73 -8.10
CA ILE A 18 4.62 -39.21 -8.42
C ILE A 18 5.57 -39.36 -7.23
N LEU A 19 5.11 -39.11 -5.99
CA LEU A 19 5.96 -39.25 -4.81
C LEU A 19 6.46 -40.69 -4.59
N ILE A 20 5.72 -41.71 -5.03
CA ILE A 20 6.14 -43.13 -4.96
C ILE A 20 7.41 -43.40 -5.79
N SER A 21 7.62 -42.64 -6.86
CA SER A 21 8.81 -42.79 -7.72
C SER A 21 10.09 -42.16 -7.16
N LEU A 22 9.99 -41.41 -6.05
CA LEU A 22 11.12 -40.80 -5.37
C LEU A 22 11.79 -41.79 -4.42
N SER A 23 13.02 -41.50 -4.00
CA SER A 23 13.63 -42.26 -2.89
C SER A 23 12.83 -42.04 -1.59
N GLU A 24 12.87 -43.01 -0.67
CA GLU A 24 12.15 -42.90 0.61
C GLU A 24 12.49 -41.61 1.37
N LYS A 25 13.77 -41.19 1.33
CA LYS A 25 14.21 -39.93 1.95
C LYS A 25 13.60 -38.70 1.28
N GLU A 26 13.59 -38.65 -0.06
CA GLU A 26 13.00 -37.53 -0.81
C GLU A 26 11.48 -37.47 -0.59
N LYS A 27 10.80 -38.61 -0.71
CA LYS A 27 9.37 -38.74 -0.44
C LYS A 27 9.03 -38.27 0.97
N ASN A 28 9.73 -38.77 1.99
CA ASN A 28 9.47 -38.39 3.38
C ASN A 28 9.63 -36.88 3.62
N VAL A 29 10.71 -36.29 3.09
CA VAL A 29 10.94 -34.84 3.21
C VAL A 29 9.80 -34.07 2.54
N ILE A 30 9.43 -34.42 1.30
CA ILE A 30 8.41 -33.68 0.55
C ILE A 30 7.02 -33.84 1.18
N GLU A 31 6.60 -35.05 1.57
CA GLU A 31 5.30 -35.29 2.22
C GLU A 31 5.13 -34.40 3.46
N ARG A 32 6.18 -34.25 4.28
CA ARG A 32 6.17 -33.44 5.52
C ARG A 32 6.26 -31.94 5.25
N ARG A 33 7.01 -31.53 4.22
CA ARG A 33 7.11 -30.12 3.81
C ARG A 33 5.80 -29.59 3.24
N VAL A 34 5.08 -30.43 2.50
CA VAL A 34 3.78 -30.14 1.90
C VAL A 34 2.64 -30.24 2.92
N GLY A 35 2.82 -30.99 4.01
CA GLY A 35 1.76 -31.30 4.96
C GLY A 35 0.74 -32.26 4.34
N LEU A 36 1.22 -33.30 3.66
CA LEU A 36 0.34 -34.26 2.98
C LEU A 36 -0.40 -35.17 3.97
N ARG A 37 0.25 -35.52 5.08
CA ARG A 37 -0.29 -36.41 6.13
C ARG A 37 -0.53 -35.68 7.47
N GLY A 38 -0.61 -34.36 7.46
CA GLY A 38 -0.72 -33.54 8.67
C GLY A 38 -0.19 -32.12 8.46
N GLU A 39 0.32 -31.51 9.53
CA GLU A 39 0.83 -30.15 9.50
C GLU A 39 2.16 -30.01 8.75
N LYS A 40 2.39 -28.83 8.17
CA LYS A 40 3.65 -28.54 7.46
C LYS A 40 4.79 -28.44 8.46
N GLU A 41 5.89 -29.11 8.15
CA GLU A 41 7.09 -29.07 8.99
C GLU A 41 8.20 -28.18 8.44
N THR A 42 9.00 -27.65 9.35
CA THR A 42 10.21 -26.88 8.99
C THR A 42 11.34 -27.82 8.59
N LEU A 43 12.25 -27.33 7.75
CA LEU A 43 13.49 -28.05 7.40
C LEU A 43 14.28 -28.49 8.64
N GLN A 44 14.25 -27.69 9.71
CA GLN A 44 14.92 -28.01 10.97
C GLN A 44 14.22 -29.15 11.72
N SER A 45 12.88 -29.10 11.85
CA SER A 45 12.07 -30.17 12.47
C SER A 45 12.31 -31.51 11.79
N ILE A 46 12.25 -31.50 10.45
CA ILE A 46 12.49 -32.68 9.63
C ILE A 46 13.91 -33.21 9.85
N GLY A 47 14.93 -32.33 9.81
CA GLY A 47 16.32 -32.71 10.01
C GLY A 47 16.58 -33.38 11.36
N SER A 48 16.00 -32.84 12.43
CA SER A 48 16.09 -33.39 13.79
C SER A 48 15.51 -34.80 13.94
N SER A 49 14.52 -35.15 13.12
CA SER A 49 13.86 -36.47 13.20
C SER A 49 14.60 -37.60 12.45
N PHE A 50 15.64 -37.29 11.67
CA PHE A 50 16.46 -38.32 11.03
C PHE A 50 17.44 -38.95 12.03
N SER A 51 17.81 -40.21 11.79
CA SER A 51 18.88 -40.91 12.51
C SER A 51 19.95 -41.42 11.54
N PRO A 52 21.21 -40.92 11.60
CA PRO A 52 21.65 -39.79 12.42
C PRO A 52 20.97 -38.48 12.01
N THR A 53 20.87 -37.53 12.94
CA THR A 53 20.31 -36.19 12.69
C THR A 53 21.05 -35.51 11.55
N ILE A 54 20.30 -34.90 10.63
CA ILE A 54 20.88 -34.18 9.50
C ILE A 54 20.64 -32.68 9.61
N THR A 55 21.54 -31.89 9.04
CA THR A 55 21.43 -30.43 9.08
C THR A 55 20.26 -29.93 8.24
N ARG A 56 19.74 -28.75 8.59
CA ARG A 56 18.71 -28.03 7.81
C ARG A 56 19.08 -27.92 6.33
N GLU A 57 20.35 -27.63 6.04
CA GLU A 57 20.87 -27.51 4.68
C GLU A 57 20.84 -28.84 3.94
N ARG A 58 21.14 -29.95 4.64
CA ARG A 58 21.03 -31.28 4.04
C ARG A 58 19.58 -31.63 3.69
N VAL A 59 18.62 -31.29 4.55
CA VAL A 59 17.18 -31.47 4.24
C VAL A 59 16.79 -30.63 3.02
N ARG A 60 17.25 -29.38 2.93
CA ARG A 60 17.02 -28.49 1.77
C ARG A 60 17.51 -29.11 0.46
N GLN A 61 18.72 -29.70 0.48
CA GLN A 61 19.27 -30.40 -0.68
C GLN A 61 18.44 -31.62 -1.08
N ILE A 62 17.94 -32.39 -0.12
CA ILE A 62 17.05 -33.54 -0.37
C ILE A 62 15.73 -33.06 -0.99
N GLU A 63 15.13 -31.99 -0.45
CA GLU A 63 13.93 -31.35 -0.99
C GLU A 63 14.16 -30.89 -2.44
N GLU A 64 15.26 -30.17 -2.72
CA GLU A 64 15.59 -29.72 -4.08
C GLU A 64 15.81 -30.86 -5.07
N SER A 65 16.47 -31.95 -4.65
CA SER A 65 16.65 -33.15 -5.46
C SER A 65 15.30 -33.78 -5.81
N GLY A 66 14.43 -33.94 -4.81
CA GLY A 66 13.09 -34.49 -4.99
C GLY A 66 12.23 -33.64 -5.91
N ILE A 67 12.21 -32.31 -5.71
CA ILE A 67 11.44 -31.37 -6.56
C ILE A 67 11.89 -31.44 -8.02
N LYS A 68 13.20 -31.53 -8.30
CA LYS A 68 13.70 -31.70 -9.67
C LYS A 68 13.25 -33.02 -10.31
N LYS A 69 13.16 -34.10 -9.55
CA LYS A 69 12.66 -35.39 -10.04
C LYS A 69 11.15 -35.33 -10.30
N ILE A 70 10.38 -34.73 -9.40
CA ILE A 70 8.94 -34.45 -9.60
C ILE A 70 8.73 -33.72 -10.92
N GLY A 71 9.51 -32.67 -11.19
CA GLY A 71 9.39 -31.86 -12.42
C GLY A 71 9.51 -32.68 -13.70
N ARG A 72 10.43 -33.66 -13.75
CA ARG A 72 10.59 -34.54 -14.91
C ARG A 72 9.37 -35.44 -15.14
N ILE A 73 8.78 -35.93 -14.06
CA ILE A 73 7.66 -36.88 -14.10
C ILE A 73 6.35 -36.15 -14.39
N ILE A 74 6.18 -34.94 -13.83
CA ILE A 74 4.98 -34.13 -14.02
C ILE A 74 4.68 -33.93 -15.50
N LYS A 75 5.68 -33.72 -16.37
CA LYS A 75 5.51 -33.49 -17.81
C LYS A 75 4.73 -34.60 -18.55
N ALA A 76 4.67 -35.81 -17.99
CA ALA A 76 3.90 -36.94 -18.53
C ALA A 76 2.57 -37.18 -17.79
N SER A 77 2.21 -36.32 -16.84
CA SER A 77 1.03 -36.44 -15.97
C SER A 77 0.00 -35.34 -16.24
N ILE A 78 -1.19 -35.52 -15.67
CA ILE A 78 -2.26 -34.51 -15.66
C ILE A 78 -1.86 -33.21 -14.92
N LEU A 79 -0.83 -33.26 -14.07
CA LEU A 79 -0.38 -32.09 -13.31
C LEU A 79 0.36 -31.08 -14.19
N THR A 80 0.71 -31.44 -15.44
CA THR A 80 1.30 -30.51 -16.41
C THR A 80 0.36 -29.34 -16.69
N ASP A 81 -0.95 -29.55 -16.65
CA ASP A 81 -1.94 -28.50 -16.89
C ASP A 81 -1.85 -27.39 -15.82
N ILE A 82 -1.50 -27.74 -14.57
CA ILE A 82 -1.25 -26.79 -13.49
C ILE A 82 0.00 -25.95 -13.78
N GLN A 83 1.09 -26.60 -14.20
CA GLN A 83 2.31 -25.89 -14.60
C GLN A 83 2.06 -24.95 -15.77
N ASN A 84 1.32 -25.39 -16.79
CA ASN A 84 0.98 -24.59 -17.96
C ASN A 84 0.12 -23.38 -17.60
N ALA A 85 -0.92 -23.57 -16.77
CA ALA A 85 -1.75 -22.48 -16.29
C ALA A 85 -0.93 -21.44 -15.51
N GLY A 86 -0.07 -21.89 -14.59
CA GLY A 86 0.78 -20.99 -13.83
C GLY A 86 1.86 -20.29 -14.66
N LEU A 87 2.44 -20.98 -15.65
CA LEU A 87 3.38 -20.39 -16.61
C LEU A 87 2.71 -19.29 -17.43
N ASN A 88 1.50 -19.54 -17.93
CA ASN A 88 0.71 -18.54 -18.67
C ASN A 88 0.40 -17.32 -17.80
N PHE A 89 -0.03 -17.55 -16.56
CA PHE A 89 -0.27 -16.47 -15.60
C PHE A 89 0.98 -15.63 -15.35
N LEU A 90 2.12 -16.27 -15.10
CA LEU A 90 3.38 -15.55 -14.90
C LEU A 90 3.74 -14.74 -16.15
N LYS A 91 3.63 -15.30 -17.36
CA LYS A 91 3.90 -14.59 -18.62
C LYS A 91 3.04 -13.33 -18.79
N ILE A 92 1.74 -13.44 -18.53
CA ILE A 92 0.81 -12.29 -18.62
C ILE A 92 1.17 -11.21 -17.59
N ASN A 93 1.73 -11.59 -16.45
CA ASN A 93 2.12 -10.69 -15.35
C ASN A 93 3.60 -10.27 -15.40
N GLY A 94 4.20 -10.22 -16.61
CA GLY A 94 5.59 -9.78 -16.80
C GLY A 94 6.65 -10.75 -16.27
N GLY A 95 6.27 -12.01 -16.03
CA GLY A 95 7.13 -13.08 -15.56
C GLY A 95 7.22 -13.21 -14.04
N LEU A 96 6.43 -12.47 -13.26
CA LEU A 96 6.49 -12.50 -11.79
C LEU A 96 5.09 -12.37 -11.18
N ALA A 97 4.83 -13.08 -10.08
CA ALA A 97 3.63 -12.89 -9.28
C ALA A 97 3.82 -13.31 -7.83
N SER A 98 3.06 -12.71 -6.91
CA SER A 98 3.03 -13.18 -5.52
C SER A 98 2.53 -14.62 -5.43
N ARG A 99 2.95 -15.35 -4.38
CA ARG A 99 2.47 -16.72 -4.09
C ARG A 99 0.94 -16.75 -4.06
N ASP A 100 0.33 -15.84 -3.34
CA ASP A 100 -1.11 -15.85 -3.11
C ASP A 100 -1.87 -15.51 -4.40
N SER A 101 -1.38 -14.56 -5.19
CA SER A 101 -1.95 -14.23 -6.51
C SER A 101 -1.92 -15.45 -7.44
N LEU A 102 -0.78 -16.14 -7.52
CA LEU A 102 -0.62 -17.33 -8.38
C LEU A 102 -1.53 -18.48 -7.91
N VAL A 103 -1.54 -18.79 -6.61
CA VAL A 103 -2.38 -19.87 -6.06
C VAL A 103 -3.86 -19.57 -6.26
N ASN A 104 -4.30 -18.35 -5.98
CA ASN A 104 -5.70 -17.95 -6.18
C ASN A 104 -6.10 -18.01 -7.66
N TYR A 105 -5.19 -17.62 -8.57
CA TYR A 105 -5.41 -17.77 -10.00
C TYR A 105 -5.58 -19.25 -10.38
N LEU A 106 -4.68 -20.13 -9.94
CA LEU A 106 -4.78 -21.57 -10.25
C LEU A 106 -6.07 -22.20 -9.74
N ILE A 107 -6.50 -21.85 -8.52
CA ILE A 107 -7.77 -22.34 -7.95
C ILE A 107 -8.95 -21.91 -8.82
N LYS A 108 -8.96 -20.65 -9.27
CA LYS A 108 -10.04 -20.10 -10.11
C LYS A 108 -10.02 -20.68 -11.53
N GLU A 109 -8.86 -20.65 -12.18
CA GLU A 109 -8.67 -21.06 -13.58
C GLU A 109 -8.99 -22.55 -13.78
N LEU A 110 -8.58 -23.39 -12.82
CA LEU A 110 -8.79 -24.83 -12.87
C LEU A 110 -10.08 -25.27 -12.15
N ASN A 111 -10.88 -24.33 -11.67
CA ASN A 111 -12.13 -24.56 -10.93
C ASN A 111 -11.97 -25.56 -9.77
N LEU A 112 -10.92 -25.36 -8.95
CA LEU A 112 -10.60 -26.20 -7.81
C LEU A 112 -11.40 -25.77 -6.57
N GLU A 113 -11.67 -26.70 -5.68
CA GLU A 113 -12.32 -26.35 -4.41
C GLU A 113 -11.31 -25.65 -3.47
N LYS A 114 -11.81 -24.72 -2.64
CA LYS A 114 -10.99 -23.90 -1.74
C LYS A 114 -10.19 -24.68 -0.70
N ASN A 115 -10.57 -25.92 -0.41
CA ASN A 115 -9.91 -26.80 0.57
C ASN A 115 -8.64 -27.49 0.00
N ILE A 116 -8.28 -27.26 -1.27
CA ILE A 116 -7.08 -27.88 -1.84
C ILE A 116 -5.83 -27.51 -1.03
N ASN A 117 -4.94 -28.49 -0.80
CA ASN A 117 -3.66 -28.22 -0.18
C ASN A 117 -2.79 -27.35 -1.11
N THR A 118 -2.75 -26.06 -0.82
CA THR A 118 -2.02 -25.06 -1.62
C THR A 118 -0.52 -25.35 -1.73
N SER A 119 0.07 -26.10 -0.78
CA SER A 119 1.49 -26.49 -0.85
C SER A 119 1.75 -27.52 -1.94
N ILE A 120 0.75 -28.34 -2.30
CA ILE A 120 0.84 -29.25 -3.45
C ILE A 120 0.97 -28.41 -4.72
N LEU A 121 0.08 -27.42 -4.90
CA LEU A 121 0.13 -26.51 -6.04
C LEU A 121 1.48 -25.77 -6.10
N GLU A 122 1.95 -25.24 -4.97
CA GLU A 122 3.27 -24.60 -4.90
C GLU A 122 4.42 -25.54 -5.30
N THR A 123 4.38 -26.80 -4.86
CA THR A 123 5.42 -27.79 -5.16
C THR A 123 5.39 -28.17 -6.64
N ILE A 124 4.19 -28.34 -7.21
CA ILE A 124 4.00 -28.56 -8.65
C ILE A 124 4.58 -27.38 -9.44
N MET A 125 4.28 -26.14 -9.05
CA MET A 125 4.81 -24.94 -9.69
C MET A 125 6.33 -24.83 -9.55
N GLN A 126 6.88 -25.07 -8.35
CA GLN A 126 8.32 -25.01 -8.07
C GLN A 126 9.10 -26.13 -8.78
N SER A 127 8.43 -27.22 -9.18
CA SER A 127 9.08 -28.31 -9.91
C SER A 127 9.25 -28.05 -11.40
N ASP A 128 8.63 -26.99 -11.94
CA ASP A 128 8.90 -26.57 -13.31
C ASP A 128 10.33 -25.99 -13.44
N PHE A 129 10.98 -26.23 -14.59
CA PHE A 129 12.38 -25.84 -14.79
C PHE A 129 12.58 -24.35 -15.04
N ASP A 130 11.53 -23.65 -15.51
CA ASP A 130 11.58 -22.22 -15.82
C ASP A 130 11.02 -21.35 -14.69
N ILE A 131 10.44 -21.96 -13.65
CA ILE A 131 9.75 -21.26 -12.57
C ILE A 131 10.54 -21.37 -11.27
N PHE A 132 10.88 -20.22 -10.70
CA PHE A 132 11.63 -20.12 -9.46
C PHE A 132 10.77 -19.49 -8.36
N LYS A 133 10.97 -19.97 -7.13
CA LYS A 133 10.36 -19.41 -5.92
C LYS A 133 11.35 -18.50 -5.19
N SER A 134 10.89 -17.35 -4.70
CA SER A 134 11.71 -16.46 -3.90
C SER A 134 11.93 -17.00 -2.48
N LYS A 135 13.03 -16.56 -1.86
CA LYS A 135 13.22 -16.76 -0.41
C LYS A 135 12.38 -15.75 0.35
N GLN A 136 11.97 -16.11 1.56
CA GLN A 136 11.36 -15.14 2.46
C GLN A 136 12.32 -13.97 2.70
N LYS A 137 11.84 -12.75 2.46
CA LYS A 137 12.54 -11.48 2.70
C LYS A 137 11.62 -10.59 3.53
N LEU A 138 12.17 -9.80 4.46
CA LEU A 138 11.37 -8.87 5.25
C LEU A 138 10.83 -7.76 4.35
N GLY A 139 9.54 -7.42 4.50
CA GLY A 139 8.86 -6.38 3.70
C GLY A 139 8.60 -6.78 2.25
N CYS A 140 8.71 -8.08 1.92
CA CYS A 140 8.45 -8.60 0.60
C CYS A 140 7.77 -9.97 0.71
N LYS A 141 6.63 -10.11 0.02
CA LYS A 141 5.86 -11.35 -0.06
C LYS A 141 6.69 -12.44 -0.74
N ILE A 142 6.41 -13.71 -0.43
CA ILE A 142 6.93 -14.81 -1.25
C ILE A 142 6.31 -14.69 -2.64
N TYR A 143 7.13 -14.86 -3.68
CA TYR A 143 6.72 -14.74 -5.07
C TYR A 143 7.35 -15.83 -5.94
N PHE A 144 6.72 -16.09 -7.08
CA PHE A 144 7.25 -16.93 -8.15
C PHE A 144 7.66 -16.05 -9.32
N TYR A 145 8.72 -16.43 -10.02
CA TYR A 145 9.25 -15.69 -11.15
C TYR A 145 9.86 -16.62 -12.20
N LEU A 146 9.84 -16.19 -13.45
CA LEU A 146 10.41 -16.92 -14.57
C LEU A 146 11.92 -16.76 -14.66
N SER A 147 12.59 -17.73 -15.28
CA SER A 147 14.04 -17.77 -15.52
C SER A 147 14.59 -16.50 -16.19
N ASN A 148 13.79 -15.86 -17.03
CA ASN A 148 14.15 -14.63 -17.74
C ASN A 148 13.96 -13.34 -16.92
N VAL A 149 13.36 -13.41 -15.72
CA VAL A 149 13.20 -12.24 -14.84
C VAL A 149 14.44 -12.06 -13.99
N SER A 150 15.18 -11.00 -14.27
CA SER A 150 16.38 -10.65 -13.52
C SER A 150 16.04 -10.10 -12.12
N LYS A 151 16.72 -10.63 -11.10
CA LYS A 151 16.64 -10.08 -9.73
C LYS A 151 17.09 -8.61 -9.66
N PHE A 152 18.03 -8.23 -10.51
CA PHE A 152 18.45 -6.83 -10.64
C PHE A 152 17.28 -5.95 -11.09
N ASN A 153 16.47 -6.39 -12.05
CA ASN A 153 15.32 -5.62 -12.52
C ASN A 153 14.28 -5.46 -11.41
N ILE A 154 14.00 -6.51 -10.63
CA ILE A 154 13.08 -6.45 -9.47
C ILE A 154 13.55 -5.39 -8.47
N ASP A 155 14.83 -5.45 -8.07
CA ASP A 155 15.39 -4.50 -7.11
C ASP A 155 15.49 -3.07 -7.68
N ALA A 156 15.77 -2.92 -8.97
CA ALA A 156 15.85 -1.63 -9.65
C ALA A 156 14.48 -0.94 -9.71
N ILE A 157 13.44 -1.67 -10.13
CA ILE A 157 12.06 -1.18 -10.17
C ILE A 157 11.60 -0.75 -8.77
N HIS A 158 11.82 -1.59 -7.76
CA HIS A 158 11.43 -1.27 -6.38
C HIS A 158 12.12 0.00 -5.86
N LYS A 159 13.45 0.08 -6.00
CA LYS A 159 14.22 1.26 -5.60
C LYS A 159 13.78 2.52 -6.32
N GLU A 160 13.48 2.40 -7.60
CA GLU A 160 13.05 3.53 -8.43
C GLU A 160 11.66 4.03 -8.02
N ALA A 161 10.71 3.13 -7.79
CA ALA A 161 9.40 3.47 -7.25
C ALA A 161 9.52 4.21 -5.91
N LEU A 162 10.35 3.69 -4.99
CA LEU A 162 10.61 4.36 -3.71
C LEU A 162 11.24 5.74 -3.89
N ARG A 163 12.15 5.92 -4.86
CA ARG A 163 12.80 7.19 -5.15
C ARG A 163 11.80 8.22 -5.68
N ILE A 164 10.96 7.84 -6.64
CA ILE A 164 9.94 8.71 -7.23
C ILE A 164 8.94 9.15 -6.16
N LEU A 165 8.38 8.19 -5.40
CA LEU A 165 7.44 8.48 -4.32
C LEU A 165 8.07 9.40 -3.27
N LYS A 166 9.27 9.08 -2.75
CA LYS A 166 9.95 9.96 -1.77
C LYS A 166 10.23 11.37 -2.30
N LYS A 167 10.52 11.52 -3.59
CA LYS A 167 10.76 12.84 -4.22
C LYS A 167 9.47 13.64 -4.34
N LYS A 168 8.36 13.01 -4.76
CA LYS A 168 7.05 13.67 -4.88
C LYS A 168 6.50 14.06 -3.50
N LYS A 169 6.79 13.26 -2.46
CA LYS A 169 6.28 13.40 -1.08
C LYS A 169 4.74 13.35 -0.98
N ASP A 170 4.09 12.82 -2.00
CA ASP A 170 2.64 12.67 -2.09
C ASP A 170 2.30 11.48 -3.00
N VAL A 171 1.05 11.02 -2.92
CA VAL A 171 0.52 9.92 -3.75
C VAL A 171 0.57 10.27 -5.23
N ILE A 172 0.69 9.25 -6.07
CA ILE A 172 0.83 9.39 -7.54
C ILE A 172 -0.14 8.43 -8.22
N GLU A 173 -0.75 8.83 -9.33
CA GLU A 173 -1.54 7.90 -10.15
C GLU A 173 -0.67 6.75 -10.65
N ARG A 174 -1.15 5.51 -10.57
CA ARG A 174 -0.39 4.32 -10.98
C ARG A 174 0.18 4.43 -12.39
N LYS A 175 -0.61 4.95 -13.34
CA LYS A 175 -0.18 5.19 -14.72
C LYS A 175 0.98 6.17 -14.82
N GLU A 176 0.91 7.30 -14.09
CA GLU A 176 1.99 8.28 -14.02
C GLU A 176 3.24 7.64 -13.41
N LEU A 177 3.11 6.91 -12.29
CA LEU A 177 4.23 6.23 -11.64
C LEU A 177 4.89 5.20 -12.58
N PHE A 178 4.10 4.39 -13.28
CA PHE A 178 4.60 3.37 -14.20
C PHE A 178 5.36 4.01 -15.37
N SER A 179 4.82 5.08 -15.95
CA SER A 179 5.48 5.83 -17.01
C SER A 179 6.82 6.41 -16.54
N MET A 180 6.87 7.00 -15.34
CA MET A 180 8.10 7.53 -14.76
C MET A 180 9.15 6.44 -14.50
N ILE A 181 8.74 5.27 -13.99
CA ILE A 181 9.66 4.14 -13.78
C ILE A 181 10.22 3.65 -15.12
N SER A 182 9.34 3.44 -16.11
CA SER A 182 9.74 3.00 -17.45
C SER A 182 10.71 3.98 -18.12
N GLU A 183 10.47 5.28 -18.01
CA GLU A 183 11.37 6.30 -18.57
C GLU A 183 12.73 6.32 -17.84
N ASN A 184 12.72 6.30 -16.51
CA ASN A 184 13.95 6.35 -15.71
C ASN A 184 14.79 5.07 -15.83
N LEU A 185 14.18 3.94 -16.18
CA LEU A 185 14.85 2.65 -16.35
C LEU A 185 14.88 2.17 -17.80
N ARG A 186 14.71 3.08 -18.78
CA ARG A 186 14.64 2.75 -20.22
C ARG A 186 15.86 1.99 -20.76
N ASP A 187 17.03 2.20 -20.16
CA ASP A 187 18.28 1.53 -20.57
C ASP A 187 18.40 0.11 -19.99
N VAL A 188 17.52 -0.27 -19.05
CA VAL A 188 17.47 -1.61 -18.44
C VAL A 188 16.55 -2.51 -19.27
N LYS A 189 17.14 -3.50 -19.94
CA LYS A 189 16.39 -4.46 -20.77
C LYS A 189 15.43 -5.32 -19.92
N GLY A 190 14.28 -5.64 -20.51
CA GLY A 190 13.31 -6.58 -19.94
C GLY A 190 12.40 -5.99 -18.86
N ILE A 191 12.31 -4.66 -18.76
CA ILE A 191 11.31 -3.98 -17.94
C ILE A 191 10.06 -3.76 -18.80
N THR A 192 8.94 -4.31 -18.36
CA THR A 192 7.62 -4.07 -18.97
C THR A 192 6.66 -3.50 -17.93
N THR A 193 5.55 -2.92 -18.37
CA THR A 193 4.52 -2.37 -17.48
C THR A 193 3.94 -3.44 -16.55
N GLU A 194 3.77 -4.66 -17.06
CA GLU A 194 3.28 -5.81 -16.30
C GLU A 194 4.29 -6.22 -15.23
N LEU A 195 5.58 -6.26 -15.57
CA LEU A 195 6.63 -6.56 -14.59
C LEU A 195 6.70 -5.46 -13.52
N ILE A 196 6.62 -4.17 -13.90
CA ILE A 196 6.58 -3.07 -12.93
C ILE A 196 5.43 -3.29 -11.96
N ASN A 197 4.23 -3.57 -12.48
CA ASN A 197 3.08 -3.81 -11.64
C ASN A 197 3.30 -4.95 -10.64
N SER A 198 3.67 -6.13 -11.15
CA SER A 198 3.89 -7.31 -10.32
C SER A 198 4.97 -7.10 -9.26
N VAL A 199 6.02 -6.34 -9.60
CA VAL A 199 7.08 -6.00 -8.64
C VAL A 199 6.53 -5.11 -7.54
N LEU A 200 5.74 -4.08 -7.85
CA LEU A 200 5.20 -3.20 -6.80
C LEU A 200 4.22 -3.94 -5.87
N GLU A 201 3.44 -4.90 -6.39
CA GLU A 201 2.47 -5.68 -5.59
C GLU A 201 3.11 -6.64 -4.56
N ILE A 202 4.37 -7.06 -4.77
CA ILE A 202 5.08 -7.98 -3.87
C ILE A 202 5.78 -7.27 -2.70
N PHE A 203 5.89 -5.94 -2.70
CA PHE A 203 6.53 -5.18 -1.62
C PHE A 203 5.52 -4.53 -0.68
N ASP A 204 5.71 -4.70 0.62
CA ASP A 204 4.75 -4.26 1.65
C ASP A 204 4.86 -2.76 1.95
N ASP A 205 5.89 -2.07 1.44
CA ASP A 205 6.12 -0.64 1.64
C ASP A 205 5.48 0.24 0.57
N ILE A 206 4.80 -0.37 -0.42
CA ILE A 206 4.01 0.28 -1.46
C ILE A 206 2.56 -0.17 -1.32
N ILE A 207 1.64 0.79 -1.35
CA ILE A 207 0.20 0.55 -1.22
C ILE A 207 -0.57 1.27 -2.32
N TYR A 208 -1.67 0.63 -2.71
CA TYR A 208 -2.63 1.16 -3.66
C TYR A 208 -3.84 1.67 -2.87
N GLY A 209 -4.19 2.93 -3.07
CA GLY A 209 -5.35 3.59 -2.48
C GLY A 209 -6.57 3.61 -3.39
N GLU A 210 -7.59 4.36 -2.98
CA GLU A 210 -8.73 4.70 -3.83
C GLU A 210 -8.26 5.38 -5.13
N ASN A 211 -9.02 5.21 -6.22
CA ASN A 211 -8.78 5.84 -7.53
C ASN A 211 -7.42 5.52 -8.19
N ASP A 212 -6.89 4.31 -7.99
CA ASP A 212 -5.62 3.85 -8.62
C ASP A 212 -4.40 4.72 -8.22
N LEU A 213 -4.46 5.34 -7.04
CA LEU A 213 -3.35 6.09 -6.45
C LEU A 213 -2.37 5.14 -5.76
N VAL A 214 -1.07 5.42 -5.89
CA VAL A 214 0.02 4.66 -5.29
C VAL A 214 0.78 5.53 -4.31
N GLY A 215 1.10 4.99 -3.14
CA GLY A 215 1.88 5.68 -2.13
C GLY A 215 2.68 4.70 -1.27
N LEU A 216 3.45 5.26 -0.33
CA LEU A 216 4.23 4.45 0.61
C LEU A 216 3.36 4.02 1.79
N THR A 217 3.55 2.82 2.32
CA THR A 217 2.83 2.32 3.51
C THR A 217 3.07 3.19 4.75
N LYS A 218 4.23 3.84 4.82
CA LYS A 218 4.55 4.81 5.89
C LYS A 218 3.77 6.10 5.76
N TRP A 219 3.22 6.40 4.58
CA TRP A 219 2.41 7.58 4.37
C TRP A 219 1.02 7.35 4.91
N LYS A 220 0.80 8.08 5.99
CA LYS A 220 -0.43 8.25 6.74
C LYS A 220 -1.62 8.74 5.90
N ILE A 221 -1.38 9.15 4.65
CA ILE A 221 -2.39 9.59 3.67
C ILE A 221 -3.22 8.41 3.13
N LEU A 222 -2.64 7.21 2.99
CA LEU A 222 -3.36 6.05 2.44
C LEU A 222 -3.76 5.01 3.50
N ASN A 223 -3.20 5.10 4.71
CA ASN A 223 -3.62 4.31 5.85
C ASN A 223 -3.42 5.14 7.14
N PRO A 224 -4.35 6.03 7.46
CA PRO A 224 -4.23 6.87 8.63
C PRO A 224 -4.39 6.03 9.90
N LYS A 225 -3.29 5.66 10.55
CA LYS A 225 -3.32 4.80 11.75
C LYS A 225 -3.69 5.57 13.02
N THR A 226 -3.24 6.82 13.13
CA THR A 226 -3.52 7.67 14.32
C THR A 226 -4.63 8.68 14.03
N LEU A 227 -5.30 9.19 15.06
CA LEU A 227 -6.34 10.22 14.90
C LEU A 227 -5.83 11.47 14.19
N LYS A 228 -4.56 11.84 14.44
CA LYS A 228 -3.85 12.90 13.72
C LYS A 228 -3.84 12.64 12.21
N ASP A 229 -3.45 11.43 11.83
CA ASP A 229 -3.31 11.03 10.43
C ASP A 229 -4.65 11.07 9.72
N LYS A 230 -5.71 10.64 10.43
CA LYS A 230 -7.08 10.66 9.94
C LYS A 230 -7.53 12.10 9.67
N ALA A 231 -7.26 13.01 10.61
CA ALA A 231 -7.57 14.43 10.41
C ALA A 231 -6.77 15.08 9.27
N VAL A 232 -5.48 14.74 9.09
CA VAL A 232 -4.69 15.18 7.93
C VAL A 232 -5.28 14.64 6.63
N TYR A 233 -5.63 13.36 6.58
CA TYR A 233 -6.24 12.72 5.41
C TYR A 233 -7.53 13.43 4.99
N ILE A 234 -8.44 13.69 5.94
CA ILE A 234 -9.69 14.42 5.66
C ILE A 234 -9.40 15.82 5.12
N LEU A 235 -8.57 16.61 5.78
CA LEU A 235 -8.26 17.97 5.34
C LEU A 235 -7.60 17.99 3.95
N LYS A 236 -6.73 17.02 3.64
CA LYS A 236 -6.14 16.90 2.29
C LYS A 236 -7.17 16.48 1.25
N LYS A 237 -8.06 15.53 1.57
CA LYS A 237 -9.11 15.03 0.66
C LYS A 237 -10.13 16.12 0.32
N GLU A 238 -10.52 16.91 1.31
CA GLU A 238 -11.50 18.01 1.16
C GLU A 238 -10.86 19.30 0.63
N GLY A 239 -9.54 19.45 0.78
CA GLY A 239 -8.76 20.57 0.24
C GLY A 239 -9.11 21.95 0.82
N THR A 240 -9.91 22.00 1.89
CA THR A 240 -10.36 23.25 2.53
C THR A 240 -10.30 23.17 4.05
N PRO A 241 -10.18 24.31 4.76
CA PRO A 241 -10.26 24.31 6.22
C PRO A 241 -11.66 23.90 6.71
N MET A 242 -11.71 23.09 7.76
CA MET A 242 -12.96 22.49 8.25
C MET A 242 -13.12 22.62 9.76
N HIS A 243 -14.37 22.60 10.23
CA HIS A 243 -14.66 22.57 11.65
C HIS A 243 -14.33 21.18 12.23
N PHE A 244 -13.83 21.09 13.46
CA PHE A 244 -13.43 19.80 14.08
C PHE A 244 -14.59 18.77 14.17
N VAL A 245 -15.84 19.24 14.24
CA VAL A 245 -17.04 18.38 14.17
C VAL A 245 -17.17 17.76 12.78
N ASP A 246 -17.03 18.56 11.72
CA ASP A 246 -17.12 18.10 10.34
C ASP A 246 -15.97 17.14 10.01
N ILE A 247 -14.76 17.43 10.50
CA ILE A 247 -13.61 16.52 10.40
C ILE A 247 -13.95 15.18 11.06
N SER A 248 -14.55 15.19 12.24
CA SER A 248 -14.94 13.95 12.94
C SER A 248 -15.99 13.15 12.16
N ASN A 249 -17.00 13.82 11.62
CA ASN A 249 -18.04 13.18 10.80
C ASN A 249 -17.47 12.58 9.52
N LYS A 250 -16.56 13.30 8.84
CA LYS A 250 -15.87 12.81 7.65
C LYS A 250 -14.95 11.62 7.94
N ILE A 251 -14.34 11.56 9.13
CA ILE A 251 -13.58 10.37 9.56
C ILE A 251 -14.51 9.16 9.66
N ILE A 252 -15.70 9.32 10.25
CA ILE A 252 -16.69 8.23 10.35
C ILE A 252 -17.18 7.82 8.94
N GLU A 253 -17.46 8.79 8.07
CA GLU A 253 -17.95 8.57 6.71
C GLU A 253 -16.92 7.85 5.81
N TYR A 254 -15.67 8.30 5.80
CA TYR A 254 -14.65 7.79 4.86
C TYR A 254 -13.82 6.63 5.40
N LEU A 255 -13.71 6.47 6.71
CA LEU A 255 -12.84 5.45 7.33
C LEU A 255 -13.62 4.42 8.15
N GLU A 256 -14.96 4.51 8.18
CA GLU A 256 -15.87 3.60 8.90
C GLU A 256 -15.52 3.42 10.39
N GLU A 257 -14.84 4.41 10.98
CA GLU A 257 -14.35 4.34 12.35
C GLU A 257 -15.07 5.32 13.28
N ASN A 258 -15.58 4.79 14.39
CA ASN A 258 -16.22 5.60 15.42
C ASN A 258 -15.19 6.40 16.23
N VAL A 259 -15.16 7.71 16.02
CA VAL A 259 -14.31 8.64 16.76
C VAL A 259 -15.14 9.64 17.57
N LYS A 260 -14.73 9.91 18.81
CA LYS A 260 -15.35 10.95 19.63
C LYS A 260 -14.85 12.32 19.19
N VAL A 261 -15.78 13.23 18.94
CA VAL A 261 -15.50 14.62 18.50
C VAL A 261 -14.49 15.32 19.42
N ASN A 262 -14.64 15.17 20.74
CA ASN A 262 -13.73 15.79 21.71
C ASN A 262 -12.30 15.25 21.60
N THR A 263 -12.14 13.96 21.26
CA THR A 263 -10.82 13.36 21.09
C THR A 263 -10.13 13.90 19.84
N ILE A 264 -10.86 14.09 18.74
CA ILE A 264 -10.34 14.75 17.54
C ILE A 264 -9.95 16.19 17.85
N HIS A 265 -10.80 16.93 18.58
CA HIS A 265 -10.49 18.31 18.94
C HIS A 265 -9.19 18.42 19.76
N ASN A 266 -9.02 17.57 20.76
CA ASN A 266 -7.79 17.53 21.56
C ASN A 266 -6.56 17.14 20.72
N GLU A 267 -6.72 16.22 19.78
CA GLU A 267 -5.64 15.81 18.87
C GLU A 267 -5.23 16.94 17.92
N LEU A 268 -6.19 17.70 17.40
CA LEU A 268 -5.95 18.87 16.54
C LEU A 268 -5.24 20.00 17.29
N ILE A 269 -5.57 20.23 18.57
CA ILE A 269 -4.89 21.22 19.42
C ILE A 269 -3.45 20.78 19.73
N ARG A 270 -3.23 19.49 20.02
CA ARG A 270 -1.94 18.97 20.48
C ARG A 270 -0.87 18.93 19.38
N ASN A 271 -1.26 18.84 18.12
CA ASN A 271 -0.34 18.64 17.01
C ASN A 271 -0.04 19.94 16.25
N GLU A 272 1.24 20.25 16.08
CA GLU A 272 1.71 21.48 15.40
C GLU A 272 1.41 21.51 13.89
N ASP A 273 0.97 20.40 13.30
CA ASP A 273 0.64 20.32 11.87
C ASP A 273 -0.69 20.99 11.53
N PHE A 274 -1.51 21.31 12.53
CA PHE A 274 -2.78 22.00 12.37
C PHE A 274 -2.71 23.44 12.88
N VAL A 275 -3.47 24.33 12.25
CA VAL A 275 -3.61 25.73 12.65
C VAL A 275 -5.08 26.02 12.89
N LEU A 276 -5.39 26.54 14.09
CA LEU A 276 -6.73 27.06 14.40
C LEU A 276 -6.88 28.44 13.76
N ILE A 277 -7.82 28.55 12.82
CA ILE A 277 -8.00 29.74 12.00
C ILE A 277 -9.33 30.49 12.26
N GLY A 278 -10.18 29.93 13.14
CA GLY A 278 -11.52 30.40 13.48
C GLY A 278 -12.15 29.55 14.58
N ARG A 279 -13.39 29.84 15.01
CA ARG A 279 -14.13 29.13 16.09
C ARG A 279 -14.25 27.63 15.80
N GLY A 280 -13.24 26.85 16.19
CA GLY A 280 -13.17 25.40 15.92
C GLY A 280 -12.80 25.02 14.48
N ILE A 281 -12.37 25.96 13.64
CA ILE A 281 -11.97 25.69 12.24
C ILE A 281 -10.47 25.46 12.17
N TYR A 282 -10.07 24.30 11.66
CA TYR A 282 -8.67 23.88 11.53
C TYR A 282 -8.26 23.80 10.06
N ALA A 283 -7.02 24.16 9.79
CA ALA A 283 -6.35 24.04 8.50
C ALA A 283 -4.99 23.36 8.67
N LEU A 284 -4.41 22.82 7.59
CA LEU A 284 -3.04 22.32 7.61
C LEU A 284 -2.04 23.47 7.62
N LYS A 285 -1.00 23.37 8.45
CA LYS A 285 0.07 24.37 8.55
C LYS A 285 0.81 24.57 7.22
N GLU A 286 0.96 23.51 6.43
CA GLU A 286 1.58 23.56 5.10
C GLU A 286 0.84 24.46 4.11
N TRP A 287 -0.45 24.76 4.33
CA TRP A 287 -1.23 25.68 3.50
C TRP A 287 -0.93 27.16 3.79
N GLY A 288 -0.03 27.47 4.74
CA GLY A 288 0.43 28.82 5.01
C GLY A 288 -0.52 29.68 5.84
N PHE A 289 -1.54 29.10 6.48
CA PHE A 289 -2.42 29.82 7.39
C PHE A 289 -1.68 30.25 8.67
N LYS A 290 -1.83 31.52 9.06
CA LYS A 290 -1.34 32.04 10.35
C LYS A 290 -2.37 31.78 11.46
N PRO A 291 -1.93 31.45 12.69
CA PRO A 291 -2.83 31.31 13.83
C PRO A 291 -3.53 32.65 14.13
N GLY A 292 -4.82 32.59 14.41
CA GLY A 292 -5.64 33.77 14.71
C GLY A 292 -6.85 33.94 13.78
N THR A 293 -7.86 34.63 14.29
CA THR A 293 -9.08 34.97 13.57
C THR A 293 -8.84 36.15 12.61
N VAL A 294 -9.76 36.35 11.66
CA VAL A 294 -9.76 37.57 10.82
C VAL A 294 -9.84 38.83 11.70
N LEU A 295 -10.51 38.74 12.86
CA LEU A 295 -10.55 39.81 13.84
C LEU A 295 -9.17 40.14 14.41
N ASP A 296 -8.40 39.14 14.83
CA ASP A 296 -7.03 39.33 15.36
C ASP A 296 -6.11 39.97 14.31
N MET A 297 -6.30 39.60 13.04
CA MET A 297 -5.57 40.19 11.93
C MET A 297 -5.95 41.66 11.72
N ILE A 298 -7.24 41.99 11.66
CA ILE A 298 -7.73 43.36 11.57
C ILE A 298 -7.21 44.19 12.75
N THR A 299 -7.27 43.64 13.96
CA THR A 299 -6.72 44.26 15.17
C THR A 299 -5.24 44.55 15.02
N SER A 300 -4.42 43.57 14.60
CA SER A 300 -2.99 43.78 14.40
C SER A 300 -2.65 44.83 13.34
N ILE A 301 -3.48 44.96 12.30
CA ILE A 301 -3.32 45.97 11.24
C ILE A 301 -3.61 47.36 11.81
N LEU A 302 -4.72 47.49 12.55
CA LEU A 302 -5.11 48.76 13.19
C LEU A 302 -4.12 49.17 14.30
N GLU A 303 -3.58 48.22 15.07
CA GLU A 303 -2.55 48.46 16.09
C GLU A 303 -1.26 49.03 15.46
N LYS A 304 -0.80 48.42 14.36
CA LYS A 304 0.44 48.86 13.68
C LYS A 304 0.33 50.23 13.04
N LYS A 305 -0.86 50.58 12.54
CA LYS A 305 -1.11 51.87 11.89
C LYS A 305 -1.39 52.98 12.90
N ALA A 306 -1.91 52.64 14.08
CA ALA A 306 -2.27 53.58 15.16
C ALA A 306 -3.21 54.73 14.75
N GLU A 307 -3.86 54.62 13.60
CA GLU A 307 -4.76 55.62 13.02
C GLU A 307 -6.03 54.96 12.47
N PRO A 308 -7.18 55.66 12.42
CA PRO A 308 -8.39 55.15 11.80
C PRO A 308 -8.18 54.79 10.33
N MET A 309 -8.55 53.58 9.93
CA MET A 309 -8.43 53.11 8.55
C MET A 309 -9.78 52.98 7.86
N SER A 310 -9.80 53.22 6.55
CA SER A 310 -10.99 53.02 5.72
C SER A 310 -11.30 51.53 5.54
N THR A 311 -12.56 51.16 5.31
CA THR A 311 -12.93 49.76 5.02
C THR A 311 -12.13 49.19 3.85
N GLU A 312 -11.94 49.98 2.79
CA GLU A 312 -11.23 49.54 1.58
C GLU A 312 -9.75 49.27 1.85
N ASP A 313 -9.11 50.09 2.67
CA ASP A 313 -7.71 49.90 3.04
C ASP A 313 -7.54 48.72 3.98
N ILE A 314 -8.46 48.51 4.92
CA ILE A 314 -8.45 47.32 5.78
C ILE A 314 -8.63 46.06 4.93
N ILE A 315 -9.55 46.07 3.95
CA ILE A 315 -9.74 44.94 3.03
C ILE A 315 -8.45 44.67 2.24
N LYS A 316 -7.83 45.70 1.66
CA LYS A 316 -6.57 45.56 0.92
C LYS A 316 -5.45 44.99 1.79
N GLU A 317 -5.27 45.49 3.01
CA GLU A 317 -4.21 45.01 3.92
C GLU A 317 -4.48 43.59 4.43
N VAL A 318 -5.74 43.23 4.71
CA VAL A 318 -6.10 41.85 5.09
C VAL A 318 -5.87 40.91 3.90
N LEU A 319 -6.28 41.29 2.68
CA LEU A 319 -6.10 40.47 1.48
C LEU A 319 -4.63 40.27 1.10
N LYS A 320 -3.75 41.24 1.39
CA LYS A 320 -2.29 41.09 1.25
C LYS A 320 -1.72 39.98 2.15
N ILE A 321 -2.34 39.75 3.31
CA ILE A 321 -1.85 38.81 4.32
C ILE A 321 -2.59 37.48 4.26
N ARG A 322 -3.88 37.48 3.90
CA ARG A 322 -4.77 36.31 3.94
C ARG A 322 -5.87 36.41 2.89
N ASN A 323 -5.99 35.39 2.05
CA ASN A 323 -7.06 35.29 1.08
C ASN A 323 -8.39 34.92 1.78
N VAL A 324 -9.26 35.91 2.00
CA VAL A 324 -10.59 35.76 2.62
C VAL A 324 -11.62 36.55 1.85
N LYS A 325 -12.90 36.18 1.92
CA LYS A 325 -13.98 36.93 1.27
C LYS A 325 -14.18 38.28 1.97
N ASP A 326 -14.41 39.33 1.18
CA ASP A 326 -14.67 40.69 1.69
C ASP A 326 -15.80 40.70 2.73
N THR A 327 -16.85 39.90 2.51
CA THR A 327 -17.99 39.76 3.44
C THR A 327 -17.56 39.32 4.84
N THR A 328 -16.55 38.45 4.96
CA THR A 328 -15.99 38.03 6.24
C THR A 328 -15.26 39.17 6.93
N ILE A 329 -14.57 40.03 6.18
CA ILE A 329 -13.89 41.22 6.73
C ILE A 329 -14.96 42.22 7.22
N TYR A 330 -15.99 42.49 6.42
CA TYR A 330 -17.10 43.36 6.78
C TYR A 330 -17.82 42.91 8.07
N MET A 331 -18.09 41.61 8.22
CA MET A 331 -18.71 41.08 9.44
C MET A 331 -17.83 41.28 10.68
N ASN A 332 -16.51 41.16 10.55
CA ASN A 332 -15.61 41.36 11.68
C ASN A 332 -15.46 42.85 12.04
N LEU A 333 -15.51 43.76 11.05
CA LEU A 333 -15.54 45.22 11.29
C LEU A 333 -16.79 45.69 12.06
N GLN A 334 -17.88 44.92 12.03
CA GLN A 334 -19.08 45.21 12.82
C GLN A 334 -18.95 44.80 14.29
N ASN A 335 -17.85 44.17 14.70
CA ASN A 335 -17.62 43.72 16.06
C ASN A 335 -17.27 44.89 17.01
N ARG A 336 -18.32 45.51 17.58
CA ARG A 336 -18.25 46.66 18.50
C ARG A 336 -17.57 46.38 19.85
N LYS A 337 -17.18 45.12 20.12
CA LYS A 337 -16.43 44.78 21.34
C LYS A 337 -14.97 45.19 21.24
N VAL A 338 -14.39 45.14 20.03
CA VAL A 338 -12.95 45.35 19.79
C VAL A 338 -12.69 46.53 18.84
N ILE A 339 -13.63 46.79 17.93
CA ILE A 339 -13.48 47.80 16.88
C ILE A 339 -14.52 48.91 17.07
N GLU A 340 -14.09 50.16 16.95
CA GLU A 340 -14.93 51.35 17.02
C GLU A 340 -15.01 52.03 15.64
N ARG A 341 -16.22 52.44 15.25
CA ARG A 341 -16.45 53.20 14.03
C ARG A 341 -16.39 54.69 14.34
N VAL A 342 -15.39 55.37 13.79
CA VAL A 342 -15.13 56.81 14.03
C VAL A 342 -15.50 57.72 12.87
N GLY A 343 -16.02 57.16 11.77
CA GLY A 343 -16.50 57.95 10.65
C GLY A 343 -17.26 57.13 9.61
N ARG A 344 -17.63 57.77 8.50
CA ARG A 344 -18.25 57.08 7.36
C ARG A 344 -17.22 56.14 6.73
N ASN A 345 -17.33 54.85 7.08
CA ASN A 345 -16.45 53.77 6.64
C ASN A 345 -15.03 53.82 7.21
N TYR A 346 -14.84 54.47 8.36
CA TYR A 346 -13.57 54.48 9.10
C TYR A 346 -13.70 53.75 10.42
N TYR A 347 -12.69 52.91 10.70
CA TYR A 347 -12.62 52.07 11.89
C TYR A 347 -11.28 52.24 12.61
N GLN A 348 -11.32 52.21 13.93
CA GLN A 348 -10.15 52.19 14.80
C GLN A 348 -10.34 51.14 15.90
N LEU A 349 -9.29 50.87 16.67
CA LEU A 349 -9.43 50.03 17.86
C LEU A 349 -10.15 50.78 18.96
N LYS A 350 -11.06 50.06 19.61
CA LYS A 350 -11.78 50.58 20.76
C LYS A 350 -10.81 50.70 21.94
N LYS A 351 -10.75 51.88 22.54
CA LYS A 351 -9.95 52.14 23.75
C LYS A 351 -10.49 51.41 24.97
#